data_AF-A0A523NE04-F1
#
_entry.id   AF-A0A523NE04-F1
#
_cell.length_a   1.000
_cell.length_b   1.000
_cell.length_c   1.000
_cell.angle_alpha   90.00
_cell.angle_beta   90.00
_cell.angle_gamma   90.00
#
_symmetry.space_group_name_H-M   'P 1'
#
loop_
_entity.id
_entity.type
_entity.pdbx_description
1 polymer ?
#
loop_
_entity_poly.entity_id
_entity_poly.type
_entity_poly.pdbx_seq_one_letter_code
_entity_poly.pdbx_strand_id
1 'polypeptide(L)'
;MPHEPPPYGWTGLTMRLTLRALVNPRLAVDLLRTAWAFRRRGWQTRFPFLPLPDATYLRWRMYTAYAEEDAVPPVEDVIGFARWRRETMGV
;
A
#
# COMPACT_ATOMS: atom_id res chain seq x y z
N MET A 1 -15.44 -13.74 -3.62
CA MET A 1 -14.89 -13.80 -4.99
C MET A 1 -13.55 -14.49 -4.91
N PRO A 2 -13.23 -15.46 -5.78
CA PRO A 2 -11.87 -15.99 -5.85
C PRO A 2 -10.92 -14.85 -6.20
N HIS A 3 -9.93 -14.62 -5.36
CA HIS A 3 -8.88 -13.64 -5.58
C HIS A 3 -7.90 -14.26 -6.57
N GLU A 4 -8.13 -14.07 -7.86
CA GLU A 4 -7.13 -14.44 -8.85
C GLU A 4 -5.88 -13.58 -8.57
N PRO A 5 -4.72 -14.21 -8.28
CA PRO A 5 -3.52 -13.46 -7.98
C PRO A 5 -3.18 -12.62 -9.21
N PRO A 6 -2.89 -11.33 -9.04
CA PRO A 6 -2.55 -10.49 -10.16
C PRO A 6 -1.32 -11.04 -10.90
N PRO A 7 -1.23 -10.86 -12.23
CA PRO A 7 -0.08 -11.33 -13.02
C PRO A 7 1.19 -10.47 -12.80
N TYR A 8 1.28 -9.74 -11.68
CA TYR A 8 2.35 -8.81 -11.37
C TYR A 8 2.83 -8.97 -9.92
N GLY A 9 4.14 -8.85 -9.72
CA GLY A 9 4.75 -8.82 -8.39
C GLY A 9 4.59 -7.46 -7.67
N TRP A 10 5.14 -7.36 -6.46
CA TRP A 10 5.19 -6.13 -5.66
C TRP A 10 5.74 -4.91 -6.41
N THR A 11 6.75 -5.12 -7.26
CA THR A 11 7.31 -4.06 -8.11
C THR A 11 6.28 -3.52 -9.11
N GLY A 12 5.53 -4.42 -9.76
CA GLY A 12 4.50 -4.05 -10.72
C GLY A 12 3.31 -3.35 -10.05
N LEU A 13 2.91 -3.81 -8.86
CA LEU A 13 1.92 -3.14 -8.02
C LEU A 13 2.38 -1.71 -7.66
N THR A 14 3.60 -1.57 -7.15
CA THR A 14 4.16 -0.28 -6.75
C THR A 14 4.23 0.67 -7.93
N MET A 15 4.76 0.22 -9.08
CA MET A 15 4.85 1.04 -10.29
C MET A 15 3.47 1.51 -10.78
N ARG A 16 2.47 0.64 -10.78
CA ARG A 16 1.09 1.00 -11.16
C ARG A 16 0.47 2.00 -10.19
N LEU A 17 0.67 1.82 -8.88
CA LEU A 17 0.21 2.76 -7.87
C LEU A 17 0.90 4.12 -8.03
N THR A 18 2.21 4.14 -8.23
CA THR A 18 2.98 5.37 -8.49
C THR A 18 2.48 6.07 -9.75
N LEU A 19 2.29 5.35 -10.85
CA LEU A 19 1.79 5.92 -12.10
C LEU A 19 0.37 6.50 -11.91
N ARG A 20 -0.54 5.78 -11.25
CA ARG A 20 -1.89 6.28 -10.94
C ARG A 20 -1.86 7.48 -9.98
N ALA A 21 -0.94 7.51 -9.02
CA ALA A 21 -0.75 8.63 -8.11
C ALA A 21 -0.23 9.88 -8.83
N LEU A 22 0.64 9.73 -9.83
CA LEU A 22 1.10 10.85 -10.66
C LEU A 22 -0.03 11.49 -11.48
N VAL A 23 -0.98 10.68 -11.96
CA VAL A 23 -2.14 11.18 -12.73
C VAL A 23 -3.26 11.69 -11.82
N ASN A 24 -3.36 11.20 -10.58
CA ASN A 24 -4.40 11.56 -9.63
C ASN A 24 -3.80 12.07 -8.30
N PRO A 25 -3.63 13.40 -8.13
CA PRO A 25 -3.00 13.96 -6.94
C PRO A 25 -3.79 13.68 -5.65
N ARG A 26 -5.13 13.51 -5.73
CA ARG A 26 -5.94 13.12 -4.57
C ARG A 26 -5.59 11.71 -4.09
N LEU A 27 -5.45 10.77 -5.03
CA LEU A 27 -5.01 9.41 -4.72
C LEU A 27 -3.59 9.39 -4.15
N ALA A 28 -2.69 10.23 -4.67
CA ALA A 28 -1.35 10.36 -4.13
C ALA A 28 -1.36 10.77 -2.65
N VAL A 29 -2.18 11.75 -2.29
CA VAL A 29 -2.35 12.20 -0.89
C VAL A 29 -2.91 11.06 -0.02
N ASP A 30 -3.93 10.34 -0.49
CA ASP A 30 -4.53 9.22 0.26
C ASP A 30 -3.52 8.09 0.52
N LEU A 31 -2.74 7.73 -0.50
CA LEU A 31 -1.68 6.73 -0.39
C LEU A 31 -0.57 7.20 0.55
N LEU A 32 -0.14 8.47 0.44
CA LEU A 32 0.88 9.05 1.32
C LEU A 32 0.41 9.10 2.78
N ARG A 33 -0.83 9.50 3.05
CA ARG A 33 -1.41 9.49 4.41
C ARG A 33 -1.49 8.08 4.97
N THR A 34 -1.89 7.12 4.13
CA THR A 34 -1.94 5.72 4.53
C THR A 34 -0.56 5.20 4.88
N ALA A 35 0.44 5.46 4.03
CA ALA A 35 1.82 5.09 4.27
C ALA A 35 2.38 5.79 5.53
N TRP A 36 2.06 7.07 5.72
CA TRP A 36 2.46 7.86 6.89
C TRP A 36 1.94 7.31 8.20
N ALA A 37 0.68 6.88 8.25
CA ALA A 37 0.13 6.32 9.48
C ALA A 37 0.65 4.90 9.77
N PHE A 38 1.15 4.17 8.78
CA PHE A 38 1.87 2.90 8.96
C PHE A 38 3.40 3.05 9.00
N ARG A 39 3.91 4.30 9.04
CA ARG A 39 5.34 4.55 8.92
C ARG A 39 6.12 3.85 10.04
N ARG A 40 7.23 3.23 9.67
CA ARG A 40 8.20 2.73 10.65
C ARG A 40 8.88 3.90 11.37
N ARG A 41 9.08 3.82 12.69
CA ARG A 41 9.98 4.76 13.41
C ARG A 41 11.41 4.54 12.90
N GLY A 42 12.03 5.58 12.32
CA GLY A 42 13.37 5.49 11.70
C GLY A 42 13.40 5.38 10.17
N TRP A 43 12.29 5.63 9.46
CA TRP A 43 12.29 5.69 7.98
C TRP A 43 13.31 6.70 7.40
N GLN A 44 13.69 7.70 8.18
CA GLN A 44 14.63 8.76 7.79
C GLN A 44 16.09 8.32 7.79
N THR A 45 16.43 7.15 8.36
CA THR A 45 17.82 6.67 8.45
C THR A 45 18.17 5.64 7.38
N ARG A 46 17.21 5.20 6.56
CA ARG A 46 17.44 4.18 5.54
C ARG A 46 16.80 4.59 4.22
N PHE A 47 17.62 4.65 3.16
CA PHE A 47 17.14 4.86 1.80
C PHE A 47 16.19 3.72 1.38
N PRO A 48 15.10 3.98 0.67
CA PRO A 48 14.62 5.29 0.21
C PRO A 48 13.91 6.04 1.35
N PHE A 49 14.25 7.31 1.58
CA PHE A 49 13.74 8.18 2.65
C PHE A 49 12.24 8.53 2.48
N LEU A 50 11.43 7.52 2.21
CA LEU A 50 10.00 7.59 2.02
C LEU A 50 9.33 7.02 3.28
N PRO A 51 8.18 7.58 3.70
CA PRO A 51 7.41 7.05 4.82
C PRO A 51 6.68 5.77 4.38
N LEU A 52 7.43 4.72 4.04
CA LEU A 52 6.88 3.44 3.62
C LEU A 52 6.46 2.61 4.85
N PRO A 53 5.40 1.79 4.71
CA PRO A 53 5.03 0.83 5.73
C PRO A 53 6.16 -0.18 5.97
N ASP A 54 6.26 -0.69 7.18
CA ASP A 54 7.23 -1.73 7.51
C ASP A 54 6.95 -3.03 6.72
N ALA A 55 7.98 -3.62 6.11
CA ALA A 55 7.83 -4.86 5.33
C ALA A 55 7.37 -6.05 6.19
N THR A 56 7.77 -6.11 7.47
CA THR A 56 7.30 -7.14 8.41
C THR A 56 5.81 -6.98 8.68
N TYR A 57 5.35 -5.73 8.84
CA TYR A 57 3.94 -5.44 9.00
C TYR A 57 3.15 -5.82 7.76
N LEU A 58 3.64 -5.45 6.56
CA LEU A 58 2.99 -5.82 5.29
C LEU A 58 2.89 -7.34 5.14
N ARG A 59 3.96 -8.08 5.43
CA ARG A 59 3.97 -9.54 5.36
C ARG A 59 2.95 -10.19 6.28
N TRP A 60 2.90 -9.75 7.53
CA TRP A 60 1.86 -10.19 8.48
C TRP A 60 0.45 -9.81 7.99
N ARG A 61 0.29 -8.62 7.39
CA ARG A 61 -0.98 -8.16 6.85
C ARG A 61 -1.44 -9.00 5.65
N MET A 62 -0.52 -9.42 4.79
CA MET A 62 -0.81 -10.30 3.66
C MET A 62 -1.16 -11.71 4.13
N TYR A 63 -0.41 -12.25 5.09
CA TYR A 63 -0.75 -13.54 5.69
C TYR A 63 -2.15 -13.56 6.30
N THR A 64 -2.54 -12.49 7.00
CA THR A 64 -3.89 -12.39 7.61
C THR A 64 -5.02 -12.10 6.62
N ALA A 65 -4.77 -11.40 5.51
CA ALA A 65 -5.79 -11.10 4.49
C ALA A 65 -5.92 -12.18 3.40
N TYR A 66 -4.78 -12.73 2.96
CA TYR A 66 -4.65 -13.54 1.76
C TYR A 66 -4.08 -14.93 2.04
N ALA A 67 -3.87 -15.29 3.32
CA ALA A 67 -3.30 -16.58 3.76
C ALA A 67 -1.86 -16.87 3.29
N GLU A 68 -1.20 -15.91 2.62
CA GLU A 68 0.15 -16.02 2.10
C GLU A 68 0.94 -14.75 2.41
N GLU A 69 2.18 -14.94 2.85
CA GLU A 69 3.08 -13.85 3.30
C GLU A 69 3.52 -12.93 2.16
N ASP A 70 3.71 -13.50 0.97
CA ASP A 70 4.20 -12.80 -0.22
C ASP A 70 3.09 -12.44 -1.22
N ALA A 71 1.83 -12.68 -0.85
CA ALA A 71 0.68 -12.35 -1.69
C ALA A 71 0.69 -10.87 -2.09
N VAL A 72 0.50 -10.61 -3.37
CA VAL A 72 0.42 -9.25 -3.91
C VAL A 72 -1.05 -8.86 -4.00
N PRO A 73 -1.48 -7.82 -3.27
CA PRO A 73 -2.87 -7.39 -3.33
C PRO A 73 -3.17 -6.74 -4.70
N PRO A 74 -4.39 -6.88 -5.22
CA PRO A 74 -4.85 -6.11 -6.37
C PRO A 74 -4.69 -4.61 -6.14
N VAL A 75 -4.36 -3.87 -7.20
CA VAL A 75 -4.22 -2.40 -7.14
C VAL A 75 -5.50 -1.75 -6.60
N GLU A 76 -6.66 -2.29 -6.99
CA GLU A 76 -7.98 -1.81 -6.62
C GLU A 76 -8.25 -1.96 -5.11
N ASP A 77 -7.78 -3.05 -4.49
CA ASP A 77 -7.89 -3.27 -3.05
C ASP A 77 -7.09 -2.23 -2.26
N VAL A 78 -5.87 -1.91 -2.73
CA VAL A 78 -5.01 -0.89 -2.11
C VAL A 78 -5.66 0.50 -2.22
N ILE A 79 -6.22 0.83 -3.39
CA ILE A 79 -6.93 2.10 -3.61
C ILE A 79 -8.19 2.17 -2.73
N GLY A 80 -8.96 1.08 -2.67
CA GLY A 80 -10.15 0.97 -1.84
C GLY A 80 -9.83 1.15 -0.36
N PHE A 81 -8.76 0.52 0.12
CA PHE A 81 -8.29 0.66 1.49
C PHE A 81 -7.83 2.10 1.82
N ALA A 82 -7.07 2.74 0.92
CA ALA A 82 -6.67 4.13 1.10
C ALA A 82 -7.86 5.09 1.13
N ARG A 83 -8.87 4.85 0.29
CA ARG A 83 -10.13 5.61 0.26
C ARG A 83 -10.93 5.40 1.54
N TRP A 84 -11.11 4.16 1.97
CA TRP A 84 -11.81 3.82 3.20
C TRP A 84 -11.13 4.44 4.42
N ARG A 85 -9.80 4.47 4.46
CA ARG A 85 -9.01 5.15 5.50
C ARG A 85 -9.32 6.64 5.57
N ARG A 86 -9.40 7.33 4.42
CA ARG A 86 -9.80 8.74 4.36
C ARG A 86 -11.22 8.95 4.91
N GLU A 87 -12.16 8.12 4.49
CA GLU A 87 -13.58 8.20 4.90
C GLU A 87 -13.78 7.89 6.39
N THR A 88 -13.06 6.90 6.91
CA THR A 88 -13.23 6.42 8.29
C THR A 88 -12.42 7.25 9.29
N MET A 89 -11.23 7.72 8.93
CA MET A 89 -10.33 8.42 9.85
C MET A 89 -10.30 9.95 9.64
N GLY A 90 -11.01 10.48 8.64
CA GLY A 90 -11.18 11.92 8.44
C GLY A 90 -9.87 12.70 8.24
N VAL A 91 -8.79 12.04 7.80
CA VAL A 91 -7.47 12.67 7.55
C VAL A 91 -7.31 13.14 6.12
#